data_AF-A0A5J6WWX9-F1
#
_entry.id   AF-A0A5J6WWX9-F1
#
_cell.length_a   1.000
_cell.length_b   1.000
_cell.length_c   1.000
_cell.angle_alpha   90.00
_cell.angle_beta   90.00
_cell.angle_gamma   90.00
#
_symmetry.space_group_name_H-M   'P 1'
#
loop_
_entity.id
_entity.type
_entity.pdbx_description
1 polymer ?
#
loop_
_entity_poly.entity_id
_entity_poly.type
_entity_poly.pdbx_seq_one_letter_code
_entity_poly.pdbx_strand_id
1 'polypeptide(L)' 'MEPKMRYLVIACTLMICACGQPERVYDRDYYKAHADEAKSVLEKCASGDMSGDNCTNARSGLSSAKAQAAYDKYKDK' A
#
# COMPACT_ATOMS: atom_id res chain seq x y z
N MET A 1 -30.66 -35.35 12.52
CA MET A 1 -30.03 -34.01 12.48
C MET A 1 -31.13 -33.00 12.17
N GLU A 2 -31.57 -32.25 13.18
CA GLU A 2 -32.69 -31.29 13.10
C GLU A 2 -32.45 -30.22 12.02
N PRO A 3 -33.47 -29.80 11.24
CA PRO A 3 -33.32 -28.80 10.16
C PRO A 3 -32.79 -27.45 10.66
N LYS A 4 -33.02 -27.13 11.93
CA LYS A 4 -32.58 -25.91 12.63
C LYS A 4 -31.05 -25.79 12.73
N MET A 5 -30.36 -26.94 12.85
CA MET A 5 -28.89 -27.02 12.97
C MET A 5 -28.19 -26.79 11.62
N ARG A 6 -28.89 -27.08 10.51
CA ARG A 6 -28.36 -26.94 9.14
C ARG A 6 -28.21 -25.48 8.71
N TYR A 7 -29.14 -24.62 9.14
CA TYR A 7 -29.07 -23.18 8.85
C TYR A 7 -27.97 -22.46 9.63
N LEU A 8 -27.60 -22.99 10.80
CA LEU A 8 -26.55 -22.41 11.64
C LEU A 8 -25.13 -22.67 11.09
N VAL A 9 -24.93 -23.75 10.33
CA VAL A 9 -23.63 -24.09 9.70
C VAL A 9 -23.41 -23.33 8.39
N ILE A 10 -24.48 -22.99 7.65
CA ILE A 10 -24.39 -22.29 6.36
C ILE A 10 -24.07 -20.80 6.52
N ALA A 11 -24.34 -20.20 7.69
CA ALA A 11 -24.03 -18.80 7.95
C ALA A 11 -22.54 -18.51 8.23
N CYS A 12 -21.74 -19.51 8.60
CA CYS A 12 -20.34 -19.32 9.02
C CYS A 12 -19.31 -19.34 7.87
N THR A 13 -19.68 -19.75 6.65
CA THR A 13 -18.72 -19.96 5.56
C THR A 13 -18.46 -18.76 4.66
N LEU A 14 -19.14 -17.62 4.87
CA LEU A 14 -19.01 -16.42 4.01
C LEU A 14 -17.86 -15.46 4.41
N MET A 15 -17.10 -15.74 5.47
CA MET A 15 -16.17 -14.76 6.05
C MET A 15 -14.69 -14.83 5.62
N ILE A 16 -14.28 -15.74 4.71
CA ILE A 16 -12.83 -15.92 4.47
C ILE A 16 -12.47 -15.93 2.98
N CYS A 17 -12.81 -14.88 2.25
CA CYS A 17 -12.19 -14.59 0.94
C CYS A 17 -12.12 -13.08 0.69
N ALA A 18 -11.61 -12.32 1.67
CA ALA A 18 -11.05 -11.00 1.39
C ALA A 18 -9.54 -11.14 1.12
N CYS A 19 -9.14 -12.07 0.25
CA CYS A 19 -7.81 -11.98 -0.37
C CYS A 19 -7.93 -10.86 -1.39
N GLY A 20 -7.59 -9.64 -0.93
CA GLY A 20 -7.56 -8.44 -1.74
C GLY A 20 -6.89 -8.74 -3.08
N GLN A 21 -7.48 -8.22 -4.16
CA GLN A 21 -6.82 -8.22 -5.46
C GLN A 21 -5.37 -7.79 -5.28
N PRO A 22 -4.40 -8.40 -5.99
CA PRO A 22 -3.01 -7.98 -5.87
C PRO A 22 -2.94 -6.48 -6.15
N GLU A 23 -2.56 -5.72 -5.11
CA GLU A 23 -2.39 -4.28 -5.21
C GLU A 23 -1.41 -4.00 -6.35
N ARG A 24 -1.74 -3.07 -7.24
CA ARG A 24 -0.82 -2.71 -8.34
C ARG A 24 0.52 -2.28 -7.74
N VAL A 25 1.60 -2.85 -8.24
CA VAL A 25 2.96 -2.45 -7.87
C VAL A 25 3.37 -1.31 -8.79
N TYR A 26 3.57 -0.12 -8.22
CA TYR A 26 4.11 1.03 -8.93
C TYR A 26 5.62 1.10 -8.73
N ASP A 27 6.33 1.61 -9.73
CA ASP A 27 7.78 1.77 -9.67
C ASP A 27 8.19 3.01 -8.86
N ARG A 28 9.51 3.15 -8.66
CA ARG A 28 10.10 4.29 -7.95
C ARG A 28 9.77 5.63 -8.61
N ASP A 29 9.78 5.70 -9.94
CA ASP A 29 9.67 6.96 -10.67
C ASP A 29 8.25 7.52 -10.60
N TYR A 30 7.25 6.64 -10.59
CA TYR A 30 5.88 6.99 -10.23
C TYR A 30 5.82 7.65 -8.84
N TYR A 31 6.33 6.98 -7.80
CA TYR A 31 6.28 7.54 -6.45
C TYR A 31 7.14 8.81 -6.27
N LYS A 32 8.20 8.97 -7.07
CA LYS A 32 8.98 10.20 -7.12
C LYS A 32 8.13 11.36 -7.66
N ALA A 33 7.34 11.13 -8.70
CA ALA A 33 6.41 12.12 -9.26
C ALA A 33 5.16 12.34 -8.37
N HIS A 34 4.77 11.32 -7.60
CA HIS A 34 3.57 11.31 -6.76
C HIS A 34 3.93 11.21 -5.27
N ALA A 35 4.61 12.22 -4.74
CA ALA A 35 5.16 12.20 -3.39
C ALA A 35 4.10 12.04 -2.27
N ASP A 36 2.88 12.53 -2.45
CA ASP A 36 1.81 12.38 -1.46
C ASP A 36 1.25 10.95 -1.42
N GLU A 37 1.13 10.31 -2.58
CA GLU A 37 0.76 8.89 -2.65
C GLU A 37 1.86 8.01 -2.03
N ALA A 38 3.14 8.35 -2.27
CA ALA A 38 4.26 7.69 -1.63
C ALA A 38 4.18 7.78 -0.09
N LYS A 39 3.77 8.92 0.47
CA LYS A 39 3.55 9.05 1.93
C LYS A 39 2.42 8.14 2.41
N SER A 40 1.28 8.15 1.73
CA SER A 40 0.14 7.29 2.10
C SER A 40 0.48 5.80 2.05
N VAL A 41 1.24 5.38 1.04
CA VAL A 41 1.75 4.01 0.95
C VAL A 41 2.66 3.70 2.14
N LEU A 42 3.58 4.61 2.50
CA LEU A 42 4.46 4.39 3.64
C LEU A 42 3.73 4.33 4.99
N GLU A 43 2.60 5.03 5.15
CA GLU A 43 1.72 4.88 6.32
C GLU A 43 1.11 3.47 6.39
N LYS A 44 0.59 2.95 5.27
CA LYS A 44 0.11 1.56 5.17
C LYS A 44 1.22 0.53 5.42
N CYS A 45 2.44 0.84 4.98
CA CYS A 45 3.61 0.00 5.26
C CYS A 45 3.98 0.00 6.74
N ALA A 46 3.78 1.12 7.45
CA ALA A 46 4.06 1.23 8.87
C ALA A 46 2.97 0.57 9.73
N SER A 47 1.70 0.58 9.29
CA SER A 47 0.61 -0.13 9.97
C SER A 47 0.63 -1.64 9.75
N GLY A 48 1.33 -2.11 8.71
CA GLY A 48 1.35 -3.51 8.31
C GLY A 48 0.23 -3.89 7.34
N ASP A 49 -0.60 -2.93 6.93
CA ASP A 49 -1.66 -3.13 5.93
C ASP A 49 -1.09 -3.35 4.51
N MET A 50 0.15 -2.94 4.28
CA MET A 50 0.88 -3.16 3.04
C MET A 50 2.32 -3.61 3.30
N SER A 51 2.85 -4.44 2.41
CA SER A 51 4.27 -4.84 2.42
C SER A 51 4.77 -5.06 0.99
N GLY A 52 6.07 -5.33 0.83
CA GLY A 52 6.68 -5.66 -0.46
C GLY A 52 7.07 -4.44 -1.30
N ASP A 53 7.04 -4.62 -2.62
CA ASP A 53 7.66 -3.70 -3.57
C ASP A 53 7.13 -2.27 -3.51
N ASN A 54 5.83 -2.09 -3.26
CA ASN A 54 5.26 -0.75 -3.09
C ASN A 54 5.89 0.00 -1.91
N CYS A 55 6.21 -0.67 -0.81
CA CYS A 55 6.90 -0.05 0.33
C CYS A 55 8.33 0.36 -0.03
N THR A 56 9.05 -0.49 -0.77
CA THR A 56 10.42 -0.22 -1.22
C THR A 56 10.45 0.94 -2.23
N ASN A 57 9.56 0.89 -3.22
CA ASN A 57 9.47 1.87 -4.30
C ASN A 57 8.99 3.23 -3.79
N ALA A 58 7.98 3.27 -2.91
CA ALA A 58 7.50 4.51 -2.29
C ALA A 58 8.60 5.17 -1.43
N ARG A 59 9.34 4.37 -0.65
CA ARG A 59 10.46 4.89 0.16
C ARG A 59 11.55 5.49 -0.72
N SER A 60 11.97 4.77 -1.76
CA SER A 60 12.99 5.23 -2.69
C SER A 60 12.53 6.47 -3.46
N GLY A 61 11.32 6.45 -4.02
CA GLY A 61 10.74 7.55 -4.78
C GLY A 61 10.60 8.83 -3.95
N LEU A 62 10.06 8.73 -2.74
CA LEU A 62 9.94 9.89 -1.83
C LEU A 62 11.31 10.45 -1.42
N SER A 63 12.30 9.59 -1.19
CA SER A 63 13.67 10.01 -0.91
C SER A 63 14.27 10.79 -2.10
N SER A 64 14.14 10.25 -3.32
CA SER A 64 14.59 10.91 -4.54
C SER A 64 13.88 12.25 -4.80
N ALA A 65 12.58 12.34 -4.53
CA ALA A 65 11.84 13.59 -4.66
C ALA A 65 12.36 14.67 -3.69
N LYS A 66 12.61 14.30 -2.43
CA LYS A 66 13.20 15.21 -1.42
C LYS A 66 14.61 15.65 -1.81
N ALA A 67 15.45 14.73 -2.29
CA ALA A 67 16.79 15.05 -2.75
C ALA A 67 16.78 16.02 -3.93
N GLN A 68 15.89 15.81 -4.90
CA GLN A 68 15.72 16.72 -6.02
C GLN A 68 15.24 18.10 -5.58
N ALA A 69 14.23 18.18 -4.72
CA ALA A 69 13.74 19.45 -4.18
C ALA A 69 14.83 20.21 -3.39
N ALA A 70 15.67 19.49 -2.65
CA ALA A 70 16.82 20.09 -1.99
C ALA A 70 17.83 20.64 -3.00
N TYR A 71 18.23 19.85 -4.00
CA TYR A 71 19.13 20.27 -5.07
C TYR A 71 18.61 21.51 -5.79
N ASP A 72 17.32 21.53 -6.16
CA ASP A 72 16.70 22.65 -6.85
C ASP A 72 16.74 23.93 -6.00
N LYS A 73 16.58 23.81 -4.68
CA LYS A 73 16.75 24.95 -3.76
C LYS A 73 18.21 25.43 -3.66
N TYR A 74 19.19 24.54 -3.83
CA TYR A 74 20.61 24.90 -3.74
C TYR A 74 21.15 25.49 -5.04
N LYS A 75 20.73 24.99 -6.22
CA LYS A 75 21.25 25.44 -7.52
C LYS A 75 20.87 26.89 -7.85
N ASP A 76 19.80 27.39 -7.24
CA ASP A 76 19.28 28.75 -7.44
C ASP A 76 19.84 29.76 -6.40
N LYS A 77 20.84 29.36 -5.61
CA LYS A 77 21.59 30.22 -4.67
C LYS A 77 22.97 30.55 -5.20
#